data_AF-A0A960PAT9-F1
#
_entry.id   AF-A0A960PAT9-F1
#
_cell.length_a   1.000
_cell.length_b   1.000
_cell.length_c   1.000
_cell.angle_alpha   90.00
_cell.angle_beta   90.00
_cell.angle_gamma   90.00
#
_symmetry.space_group_name_H-M   'P 1'
#
loop_
_entity.id
_entity.type
_entity.pdbx_description
1 polymer ?
#
loop_
_entity_poly.entity_id
_entity_poly.type
_entity_poly.pdbx_seq_one_letter_code
_entity_poly.pdbx_strand_id
1 'polypeptide(L)'
;MQLKPLSIGLLLACLAAPAFAQPRVDALQNNYSFLIPGDPNYGIARGSIFVMYGQNLANTSTGLQSATTPPFLQTTLEGVSAQVSVNGVTTDVIWYYVTPTQCAGILPSSTPAGDGTIVVRNNGQASNAAAIHVVDSAFGVLSLNGTGGGAAAVYDTQYRFLGPENSAKPGDAIQLFGTGLGPTTGSEVMQETPVDLTSIPISVEIAGAPATVLFRGRIFPGLDQINVLIPNAPPAAAKQQGASLFGCAVAITVKIGAYASNV
;
A
#
# COMPACT_ATOMS: atom_id res chain seq x y z
N MET A 1 -37.35 -23.64 71.92
CA MET A 1 -36.05 -23.23 71.36
C MET A 1 -36.24 -23.08 69.86
N GLN A 2 -36.56 -21.88 69.38
CA GLN A 2 -36.80 -21.62 67.95
C GLN A 2 -35.52 -21.08 67.30
N LEU A 3 -35.02 -21.74 66.27
CA LEU A 3 -33.92 -21.25 65.43
C LEU A 3 -34.46 -20.26 64.40
N LYS A 4 -33.91 -19.04 64.39
CA LYS A 4 -34.10 -18.07 63.30
C LYS A 4 -33.28 -18.49 62.08
N PRO A 5 -33.83 -18.44 60.85
CA PRO A 5 -33.04 -18.66 59.65
C PRO A 5 -32.15 -17.44 59.37
N LEU A 6 -30.88 -17.69 59.12
CA LEU A 6 -29.89 -16.69 58.70
C LEU A 6 -29.92 -16.61 57.16
N SER A 7 -30.43 -15.51 56.62
CA SER A 7 -30.42 -15.26 55.17
C SER A 7 -29.03 -14.78 54.74
N ILE A 8 -28.29 -15.64 54.03
CA ILE A 8 -27.03 -15.26 53.37
C ILE A 8 -27.39 -14.57 52.06
N GLY A 9 -27.26 -13.24 52.03
CA GLY A 9 -27.36 -12.46 50.80
C GLY A 9 -26.11 -12.65 49.95
N LEU A 10 -26.26 -13.28 48.78
CA LEU A 10 -25.21 -13.40 47.79
C LEU A 10 -24.99 -12.02 47.13
N LEU A 11 -23.94 -11.31 47.55
CA LEU A 11 -23.54 -10.04 46.94
C LEU A 11 -22.85 -10.34 45.60
N LEU A 12 -23.58 -10.15 44.49
CA LEU A 12 -23.03 -10.27 43.14
C LEU A 12 -22.15 -9.04 42.88
N ALA A 13 -20.84 -9.19 43.04
CA ALA A 13 -19.89 -8.16 42.63
C ALA A 13 -19.80 -8.13 41.10
N CYS A 14 -20.45 -7.16 40.46
CA CYS A 14 -20.20 -6.84 39.06
C CYS A 14 -18.75 -6.33 38.93
N LEU A 15 -17.83 -7.21 38.55
CA LEU A 15 -16.50 -6.83 38.09
C LEU A 15 -16.68 -6.05 36.78
N ALA A 16 -16.60 -4.72 36.85
CA ALA A 16 -16.45 -3.89 35.66
C ALA A 16 -15.07 -4.21 35.05
N ALA A 17 -15.04 -5.00 33.98
CA ALA A 17 -13.84 -5.16 33.19
C ALA A 17 -13.43 -3.77 32.64
N PRO A 18 -12.13 -3.44 32.59
CA PRO A 18 -11.71 -2.19 31.98
C PRO A 18 -12.19 -2.16 30.53
N ALA A 19 -13.03 -1.17 30.20
CA ALA A 19 -13.41 -0.92 28.82
C ALA A 19 -12.17 -0.36 28.10
N PHE A 20 -11.49 -1.21 27.32
CA PHE A 20 -10.46 -0.75 26.40
C PHE A 20 -11.10 0.21 25.40
N ALA A 21 -10.41 1.31 25.11
CA ALA A 21 -10.88 2.25 24.09
C ALA A 21 -11.03 1.52 22.76
N GLN A 22 -12.20 1.66 22.13
CA GLN A 22 -12.50 0.97 20.89
C GLN A 22 -11.47 1.37 19.81
N PRO A 23 -10.92 0.43 19.03
CA PRO A 23 -10.13 0.76 17.86
C PRO A 23 -10.91 1.65 16.89
N ARG A 24 -10.24 2.56 16.20
CA ARG A 24 -10.87 3.42 15.19
C ARG A 24 -9.97 3.53 13.98
N VAL A 25 -10.54 3.33 12.81
CA VAL A 25 -9.88 3.54 11.51
C VAL A 25 -10.37 4.86 10.93
N ASP A 26 -9.41 5.72 10.60
CA ASP A 26 -9.63 7.11 10.21
C ASP A 26 -9.31 7.37 8.74
N ALA A 27 -8.28 6.70 8.21
CA ALA A 27 -7.87 6.83 6.82
C ALA A 27 -7.26 5.54 6.28
N LEU A 28 -7.41 5.35 4.97
CA LEU A 28 -6.77 4.32 4.17
C LEU A 28 -6.12 5.01 2.97
N GLN A 29 -4.89 4.64 2.67
CA GLN A 29 -4.14 5.25 1.57
C GLN A 29 -3.22 4.22 0.93
N ASN A 30 -2.91 4.40 -0.35
CA ASN A 30 -1.79 3.69 -0.98
C ASN A 30 -0.48 4.07 -0.26
N ASN A 31 0.34 3.08 0.09
CA ASN A 31 1.51 3.26 0.95
C ASN A 31 2.66 4.09 0.33
N TYR A 32 2.62 4.35 -0.98
CA TYR A 32 3.62 5.18 -1.65
C TYR A 32 3.09 6.53 -2.13
N SER A 33 1.83 6.63 -2.54
CA SER A 33 1.28 7.90 -3.02
C SER A 33 0.56 8.72 -1.96
N PHE A 34 0.06 8.10 -0.89
CA PHE A 34 -0.70 8.76 0.19
C PHE A 34 -1.91 9.57 -0.28
N LEU A 35 -2.42 9.29 -1.49
CA LEU A 35 -3.62 9.92 -2.04
C LEU A 35 -4.83 9.68 -1.14
N ILE A 36 -5.74 10.65 -1.10
CA ILE A 36 -6.88 10.66 -0.18
C ILE A 36 -8.20 10.41 -0.91
N PRO A 37 -9.24 9.91 -0.22
CA PRO A 37 -10.57 9.80 -0.80
C PRO A 37 -11.04 11.13 -1.43
N GLY A 38 -11.41 11.08 -2.71
CA GLY A 38 -11.80 12.24 -3.50
C GLY A 38 -10.79 12.65 -4.57
N ASP A 39 -9.53 12.21 -4.47
CA ASP A 39 -8.57 12.38 -5.56
C ASP A 39 -8.99 11.52 -6.77
N PRO A 40 -8.85 12.02 -8.02
CA PRO A 40 -9.30 11.29 -9.22
C PRO A 40 -8.66 9.92 -9.43
N ASN A 41 -7.48 9.71 -8.84
CA ASN A 41 -6.67 8.50 -8.91
C ASN A 41 -6.61 7.74 -7.58
N TYR A 42 -7.47 8.09 -6.61
CA TYR A 42 -7.56 7.38 -5.33
C TYR A 42 -8.16 5.97 -5.50
N GLY A 43 -7.59 5.04 -4.74
CA GLY A 43 -8.13 3.69 -4.57
C GLY A 43 -7.09 2.81 -3.89
N ILE A 44 -7.54 1.77 -3.21
CA ILE A 44 -6.65 0.72 -2.71
C ILE A 44 -6.64 -0.39 -3.75
N ALA A 45 -5.53 -0.50 -4.48
CA ALA A 45 -5.41 -1.48 -5.54
C ALA A 45 -5.33 -2.89 -4.96
N ARG A 46 -5.94 -3.85 -5.65
CA ARG A 46 -5.85 -5.27 -5.29
C ARG A 46 -4.39 -5.73 -5.33
N GLY A 47 -3.97 -6.43 -4.29
CA GLY A 47 -2.59 -6.86 -4.08
C GLY A 47 -1.63 -5.75 -3.63
N SER A 48 -2.08 -4.50 -3.47
CA SER A 48 -1.19 -3.40 -3.09
C SER A 48 -0.89 -3.35 -1.60
N ILE A 49 0.22 -2.70 -1.26
CA ILE A 49 0.52 -2.24 0.09
C ILE A 49 -0.29 -0.96 0.32
N PHE A 50 -1.10 -0.98 1.37
CA PHE A 50 -1.79 0.20 1.86
C PHE A 50 -1.36 0.51 3.28
N VAL A 51 -1.48 1.78 3.64
CA VAL A 51 -1.33 2.28 5.00
C VAL A 51 -2.69 2.68 5.55
N MET A 52 -2.89 2.37 6.81
CA MET A 52 -4.07 2.70 7.58
C MET A 52 -3.67 3.58 8.76
N TYR A 53 -4.42 4.67 8.97
CA TYR A 53 -4.27 5.54 10.13
C TYR A 53 -5.49 5.46 11.04
N GLY A 54 -5.26 5.63 12.34
CA GLY A 54 -6.34 5.51 13.33
C GLY A 54 -5.90 5.66 14.77
N GLN A 55 -6.69 5.09 15.66
CA GLN A 55 -6.51 5.12 17.11
C GLN A 55 -6.72 3.73 17.69
N ASN A 56 -5.92 3.35 18.69
CA ASN A 56 -5.99 2.05 19.38
C ASN A 56 -5.97 0.84 18.42
N LEU A 57 -5.32 0.97 17.25
CA LEU A 57 -5.25 -0.08 16.24
C LEU A 57 -4.47 -1.31 16.72
N ALA A 58 -3.51 -1.09 17.61
CA ALA A 58 -2.70 -2.11 18.25
C ALA A 58 -2.36 -1.71 19.70
N ASN A 59 -2.07 -2.68 20.56
CA ASN A 59 -1.60 -2.43 21.92
C ASN A 59 -0.08 -2.20 21.99
N THR A 60 0.64 -2.59 20.95
CA THR A 60 2.10 -2.48 20.84
C THR A 60 2.48 -2.13 19.41
N SER A 61 3.74 -1.75 19.21
CA SER A 61 4.34 -1.55 17.89
C SER A 61 5.23 -2.74 17.54
N THR A 62 5.20 -3.15 16.28
CA THR A 62 6.11 -4.18 15.74
C THR A 62 7.20 -3.58 14.87
N GLY A 63 8.27 -4.34 14.66
CA GLY A 63 9.14 -4.12 13.50
C GLY A 63 8.46 -4.54 12.20
N LEU A 64 9.15 -4.30 11.08
CA LEU A 64 8.73 -4.79 9.77
C LEU A 64 8.87 -6.32 9.71
N GLN A 65 7.81 -7.00 9.29
CA GLN A 65 7.84 -8.44 9.04
C GLN A 65 8.66 -8.76 7.79
N SER A 66 9.26 -9.95 7.78
CA SER A 66 9.98 -10.47 6.62
C SER A 66 9.09 -11.39 5.80
N ALA A 67 9.07 -11.24 4.48
CA ALA A 67 8.44 -12.22 3.58
C ALA A 67 9.44 -13.28 3.07
N THR A 68 10.72 -13.18 3.40
CA THR A 68 11.78 -14.11 2.95
C THR A 68 12.21 -15.10 4.02
N THR A 69 11.86 -14.86 5.28
CA THR A 69 12.22 -15.71 6.41
C THR A 69 11.01 -15.96 7.33
N PRO A 70 10.79 -17.19 7.81
CA PRO A 70 9.76 -17.49 8.79
C PRO A 70 9.81 -16.55 10.02
N PRO A 71 8.66 -16.17 10.61
CA PRO A 71 7.31 -16.71 10.37
C PRO A 71 6.57 -16.19 9.11
N PHE A 72 7.25 -15.50 8.19
CA PHE A 72 6.65 -14.86 7.00
C PHE A 72 5.60 -13.80 7.37
N LEU A 73 4.93 -13.19 6.39
CA LEU A 73 3.88 -12.21 6.69
C LEU A 73 2.64 -12.90 7.26
N GLN A 74 1.99 -12.24 8.23
CA GLN A 74 0.87 -12.80 8.99
C GLN A 74 -0.40 -11.98 8.82
N THR A 75 -1.56 -12.64 8.80
CA THR A 75 -2.88 -11.97 8.81
C THR A 75 -3.35 -11.57 10.21
N THR A 76 -2.69 -12.11 11.24
CA THR A 76 -2.83 -11.68 12.63
C THR A 76 -1.45 -11.42 13.21
N LEU A 77 -1.20 -10.20 13.68
CA LEU A 77 0.09 -9.78 14.24
C LEU A 77 -0.15 -9.11 15.59
N GLU A 78 0.45 -9.64 16.67
CA GLU A 78 0.28 -9.11 18.04
C GLU A 78 -1.19 -8.92 18.47
N GLY A 79 -2.06 -9.85 18.06
CA GLY A 79 -3.50 -9.79 18.34
C GLY A 79 -4.31 -8.86 17.44
N VAL A 80 -3.66 -8.23 16.44
CA VAL A 80 -4.31 -7.36 15.45
C VAL A 80 -4.62 -8.13 14.18
N SER A 81 -5.87 -8.11 13.74
CA SER A 81 -6.31 -8.60 12.43
C SER A 81 -7.20 -7.57 11.73
N ALA A 82 -7.32 -7.64 10.40
CA ALA A 82 -8.29 -6.82 9.68
C ALA A 82 -8.94 -7.59 8.54
N GLN A 83 -10.23 -7.33 8.34
CA GLN A 83 -11.05 -7.95 7.31
C GLN A 83 -11.59 -6.89 6.38
N VAL A 84 -11.45 -7.12 5.08
CA VAL A 84 -12.03 -6.31 4.02
C VAL A 84 -13.18 -7.09 3.40
N SER A 85 -14.34 -6.45 3.29
CA SER A 85 -15.53 -7.04 2.66
C SER A 85 -16.00 -6.19 1.49
N VAL A 86 -16.01 -6.78 0.29
CA VAL A 86 -16.47 -6.16 -0.97
C VAL A 86 -17.30 -7.18 -1.73
N ASN A 87 -18.48 -6.79 -2.23
CA ASN A 87 -19.37 -7.65 -3.04
C ASN A 87 -19.64 -9.04 -2.43
N GLY A 88 -19.78 -9.12 -1.10
CA GLY A 88 -20.05 -10.37 -0.37
C GLY A 88 -18.84 -11.29 -0.19
N VAL A 89 -17.65 -10.90 -0.66
CA VAL A 89 -16.38 -11.61 -0.42
C VAL A 89 -15.63 -10.91 0.72
N THR A 90 -15.12 -11.70 1.66
CA THR A 90 -14.27 -11.21 2.75
C THR A 90 -12.86 -11.77 2.63
N THR A 91 -11.87 -10.89 2.75
CA THR A 91 -10.44 -11.22 2.71
C THR A 91 -9.72 -10.66 3.92
N ASP A 92 -8.73 -11.39 4.44
CA ASP A 92 -7.93 -10.94 5.57
C ASP A 92 -6.69 -10.15 5.10
N VAL A 93 -6.45 -8.99 5.69
CA VAL A 93 -5.26 -8.17 5.43
C VAL A 93 -4.00 -8.92 5.88
N ILE A 94 -2.94 -8.84 5.09
CA ILE A 94 -1.63 -9.43 5.41
C ILE A 94 -0.70 -8.32 5.92
N TRP A 95 -0.24 -8.40 7.16
CA TRP A 95 0.44 -7.28 7.81
C TRP A 95 1.94 -7.21 7.49
N TYR A 96 2.42 -6.00 7.23
CA TYR A 96 3.85 -5.68 7.27
C TYR A 96 4.29 -5.22 8.66
N TYR A 97 3.48 -4.38 9.30
CA TYR A 97 3.66 -3.98 10.69
C TYR A 97 2.36 -3.43 11.25
N VAL A 98 2.26 -3.40 12.58
CA VAL A 98 1.18 -2.73 13.31
C VAL A 98 1.75 -1.78 14.35
N THR A 99 1.08 -0.65 14.55
CA THR A 99 1.33 0.28 15.66
C THR A 99 -0.01 0.81 16.18
N PRO A 100 -0.07 1.45 17.36
CA PRO A 100 -1.32 1.96 17.91
C PRO A 100 -2.08 2.96 17.02
N THR A 101 -1.39 3.68 16.13
CA THR A 101 -2.00 4.75 15.30
C THR A 101 -1.80 4.60 13.80
N GLN A 102 -0.99 3.61 13.38
CA GLN A 102 -0.68 3.38 11.97
C GLN A 102 -0.32 1.91 11.72
N CYS A 103 -0.95 1.27 10.75
CA CYS A 103 -0.63 -0.08 10.32
C CYS A 103 -0.41 -0.10 8.80
N ALA A 104 0.50 -0.93 8.30
CA ALA A 104 0.63 -1.16 6.87
C ALA A 104 0.50 -2.65 6.56
N GLY A 105 -0.18 -2.96 5.47
CA GLY A 105 -0.45 -4.32 5.06
C GLY A 105 -0.83 -4.41 3.59
N ILE A 106 -0.98 -5.64 3.12
CA ILE A 106 -1.36 -5.96 1.75
C ILE A 106 -2.86 -6.18 1.72
N LEU A 107 -3.54 -5.52 0.78
CA LEU A 107 -4.90 -5.89 0.40
C LEU A 107 -4.81 -7.12 -0.51
N PRO A 108 -5.36 -8.29 -0.17
CA PRO A 108 -5.16 -9.47 -0.99
C PRO A 108 -5.64 -9.30 -2.44
N SER A 109 -4.92 -9.88 -3.40
CA SER A 109 -5.28 -9.86 -4.83
C SER A 109 -6.66 -10.48 -5.11
N SER A 110 -7.11 -11.38 -4.24
CA SER A 110 -8.43 -12.01 -4.27
C SER A 110 -9.59 -11.10 -3.86
N THR A 111 -9.32 -9.93 -3.27
CA THR A 111 -10.37 -8.95 -2.91
C THR A 111 -11.05 -8.45 -4.19
N PRO A 112 -12.39 -8.49 -4.33
CA PRO A 112 -13.06 -7.91 -5.49
C PRO A 112 -12.87 -6.39 -5.55
N ALA A 113 -12.87 -5.84 -6.77
CA ALA A 113 -12.99 -4.40 -6.97
C ALA A 113 -14.40 -3.89 -6.62
N GLY A 114 -14.49 -2.64 -6.19
CA GLY A 114 -15.73 -1.98 -5.77
C GLY A 114 -15.63 -1.36 -4.38
N ASP A 115 -16.73 -0.74 -3.97
CA ASP A 115 -16.86 -0.17 -2.64
C ASP A 115 -17.16 -1.25 -1.59
N GLY A 116 -16.57 -1.08 -0.41
CA GLY A 116 -16.78 -1.98 0.71
C GLY A 116 -16.34 -1.39 2.04
N THR A 117 -16.07 -2.29 2.98
CA THR A 117 -15.66 -1.90 4.33
C THR A 117 -14.45 -2.67 4.82
N ILE A 118 -13.59 -2.02 5.58
CA ILE A 118 -12.55 -2.65 6.40
C ILE A 118 -12.91 -2.57 7.89
N VAL A 119 -12.68 -3.66 8.62
CA VAL A 119 -12.82 -3.72 10.09
C VAL A 119 -11.53 -4.27 10.68
N VAL A 120 -10.91 -3.51 11.56
CA VAL A 120 -9.76 -3.95 12.36
C VAL A 120 -10.26 -4.55 13.67
N ARG A 121 -9.62 -5.62 14.12
CA ARG A 121 -9.78 -6.16 15.46
C ARG A 121 -8.46 -6.10 16.20
N ASN A 122 -8.44 -5.44 17.35
CA ASN A 122 -7.32 -5.46 18.28
C ASN A 122 -7.72 -6.31 19.49
N ASN A 123 -7.12 -7.50 19.64
CA ASN A 123 -7.43 -8.45 20.71
C ASN A 123 -8.93 -8.76 20.83
N GLY A 124 -9.59 -8.93 19.68
CA GLY A 124 -11.03 -9.23 19.60
C GLY A 124 -11.96 -8.01 19.64
N GLN A 125 -11.47 -6.83 20.01
CA GLN A 125 -12.26 -5.58 19.97
C GLN A 125 -12.29 -5.02 18.55
N ALA A 126 -13.49 -4.87 17.98
CA ALA A 126 -13.66 -4.40 16.61
C ALA A 126 -13.67 -2.87 16.50
N SER A 127 -13.09 -2.35 15.42
CA SER A 127 -13.18 -0.94 15.05
C SER A 127 -14.55 -0.57 14.47
N ASN A 128 -14.72 0.71 14.11
CA ASN A 128 -15.72 1.09 13.11
C ASN A 128 -15.48 0.33 11.79
N ALA A 129 -16.54 0.13 11.01
CA ALA A 129 -16.44 -0.29 9.62
C ALA A 129 -16.05 0.93 8.77
N ALA A 130 -14.77 1.08 8.46
CA ALA A 130 -14.29 2.18 7.63
C ALA A 130 -14.51 1.86 6.15
N ALA A 131 -14.88 2.86 5.36
CA ALA A 131 -15.09 2.71 3.93
C ALA A 131 -13.75 2.44 3.22
N ILE A 132 -13.76 1.53 2.24
CA ILE A 132 -12.63 1.26 1.34
C ILE A 132 -13.15 1.24 -0.11
N HIS A 133 -12.43 1.90 -1.00
CA HIS A 133 -12.66 1.86 -2.45
C HIS A 133 -11.58 0.98 -3.08
N VAL A 134 -11.95 -0.24 -3.48
CA VAL A 134 -11.02 -1.21 -4.05
C VAL A 134 -11.02 -1.08 -5.57
N VAL A 135 -9.83 -0.96 -6.16
CA VAL A 135 -9.65 -0.79 -7.61
C VAL A 135 -8.71 -1.87 -8.16
N ASP A 136 -8.78 -2.13 -9.47
CA ASP A 136 -7.87 -3.10 -10.08
C ASP A 136 -6.43 -2.57 -10.16
N SER A 137 -6.24 -1.25 -10.27
CA SER A 137 -4.92 -0.63 -10.37
C SER A 137 -4.97 0.84 -9.95
N ALA A 138 -4.01 1.25 -9.12
CA ALA A 138 -3.79 2.62 -8.63
C ALA A 138 -2.35 2.71 -8.13
N PHE A 139 -1.40 2.69 -9.07
CA PHE A 139 0.02 2.67 -8.73
C PHE A 139 0.45 3.98 -8.09
N GLY A 140 1.07 3.89 -6.92
CA GLY A 140 1.78 4.98 -6.26
C GLY A 140 3.29 4.76 -6.40
N VAL A 141 4.00 5.77 -6.92
CA VAL A 141 5.46 5.78 -7.03
C VAL A 141 6.09 6.14 -5.70
N LEU A 142 7.12 5.38 -5.31
CA LEU A 142 7.97 5.72 -4.18
C LEU A 142 8.66 7.07 -4.41
N SER A 143 8.31 8.06 -3.60
CA SER A 143 8.99 9.35 -3.52
C SER A 143 10.19 9.30 -2.56
N LEU A 144 11.27 10.01 -2.88
CA LEU A 144 12.49 10.03 -2.05
C LEU A 144 12.28 10.54 -0.61
N ASN A 145 11.33 11.45 -0.42
CA ASN A 145 11.00 11.98 0.90
C ASN A 145 10.02 11.08 1.69
N GLY A 146 9.52 10.00 1.08
CA GLY A 146 8.55 9.08 1.70
C GLY A 146 7.17 9.69 1.99
N THR A 147 6.79 10.80 1.35
CA THR A 147 5.52 11.51 1.61
C THR A 147 4.49 11.40 0.49
N GLY A 148 4.82 10.68 -0.59
CA GLY A 148 3.97 10.56 -1.77
C GLY A 148 4.01 11.75 -2.70
N GLY A 149 4.83 12.76 -2.46
CA GLY A 149 5.06 13.85 -3.40
C GLY A 149 6.54 14.14 -3.61
N GLY A 150 6.86 14.87 -4.68
CA GLY A 150 8.23 15.27 -5.00
C GLY A 150 8.97 14.27 -5.89
N ALA A 151 10.29 14.24 -5.80
CA ALA A 151 11.11 13.43 -6.69
C ALA A 151 10.90 11.92 -6.46
N ALA A 152 10.66 11.18 -7.54
CA ALA A 152 10.63 9.73 -7.52
C ALA A 152 11.99 9.15 -7.13
N ALA A 153 11.99 8.06 -6.36
CA ALA A 153 13.17 7.24 -6.15
C ALA A 153 13.38 6.35 -7.38
N VAL A 154 14.41 6.68 -8.16
CA VAL A 154 14.73 5.99 -9.42
C VAL A 154 16.12 5.37 -9.32
N TYR A 155 16.29 4.19 -9.90
CA TYR A 155 17.51 3.40 -9.81
C TYR A 155 17.98 2.95 -11.19
N ASP A 156 19.28 2.70 -11.34
CA ASP A 156 19.81 2.01 -12.51
C ASP A 156 19.60 0.48 -12.43
N THR A 157 20.07 -0.25 -13.44
CA THR A 157 19.96 -1.72 -13.49
C THR A 157 20.76 -2.46 -12.41
N GLN A 158 21.63 -1.77 -11.68
CA GLN A 158 22.40 -2.29 -10.56
C GLN A 158 21.83 -1.86 -9.20
N TYR A 159 20.59 -1.35 -9.18
CA TYR A 159 19.91 -0.83 -7.98
C TYR A 159 20.66 0.33 -7.32
N ARG A 160 21.48 1.08 -8.07
CA ARG A 160 22.10 2.30 -7.55
C ARG A 160 21.16 3.46 -7.81
N PHE A 161 20.92 4.25 -6.76
CA PHE A 161 20.06 5.43 -6.83
C PHE A 161 20.56 6.38 -7.93
N LEU A 162 19.65 6.94 -8.72
CA LEU A 162 19.93 7.96 -9.71
C LEU A 162 19.80 9.35 -9.10
N GLY A 163 20.91 10.07 -9.06
CA GLY A 163 21.02 11.39 -8.44
C GLY A 163 22.30 12.11 -8.84
N PRO A 164 22.72 13.13 -8.08
CA PRO A 164 23.90 13.94 -8.43
C PRO A 164 25.19 13.13 -8.62
N GLU A 165 25.35 12.01 -7.92
CA GLU A 165 26.55 11.16 -7.98
C GLU A 165 26.44 10.00 -8.98
N ASN A 166 25.25 9.71 -9.49
CA ASN A 166 24.99 8.65 -10.45
C ASN A 166 23.87 9.08 -11.41
N SER A 167 24.26 9.57 -12.58
CA SER A 167 23.31 10.06 -13.59
C SER A 167 23.01 8.99 -14.63
N ALA A 168 21.79 9.01 -15.17
CA ALA A 168 21.42 8.23 -16.34
C ALA A 168 21.44 9.10 -17.61
N LYS A 169 21.55 8.45 -18.77
CA LYS A 169 21.53 9.09 -20.10
C LYS A 169 20.42 8.48 -20.99
N PRO A 170 20.04 9.17 -22.07
CA PRO A 170 19.12 8.60 -23.06
C PRO A 170 19.54 7.20 -23.50
N GLY A 171 18.59 6.28 -23.57
CA GLY A 171 18.83 4.86 -23.88
C GLY A 171 19.25 3.99 -22.68
N ASP A 172 19.44 4.54 -21.48
CA ASP A 172 19.64 3.72 -20.29
C ASP A 172 18.31 3.11 -19.82
N ALA A 173 18.37 1.90 -19.27
CA ALA A 173 17.25 1.30 -18.54
C ALA A 173 17.28 1.75 -17.08
N ILE A 174 16.13 2.18 -16.58
CA ILE A 174 15.94 2.65 -15.20
C ILE A 174 14.78 1.89 -14.53
N GLN A 175 14.79 1.89 -13.21
CA GLN A 175 13.83 1.18 -12.36
C GLN A 175 13.12 2.15 -11.43
N LEU A 176 11.81 1.96 -11.31
CA LEU A 176 10.92 2.67 -10.40
C LEU A 176 10.25 1.64 -9.50
N PHE A 177 10.06 2.01 -8.24
CA PHE A 177 9.36 1.18 -7.25
C PHE A 177 8.09 1.86 -6.79
N GLY A 178 7.12 1.04 -6.41
CA GLY A 178 5.83 1.53 -5.95
C GLY A 178 4.91 0.39 -5.55
N THR A 179 3.61 0.66 -5.51
CA THR A 179 2.60 -0.34 -5.21
C THR A 179 1.29 0.01 -5.87
N GLY A 180 0.55 -1.00 -6.32
CA GLY A 180 -0.78 -0.88 -6.90
C GLY A 180 -0.84 -1.04 -8.41
N LEU A 181 0.08 -1.79 -9.02
CA LEU A 181 -0.04 -2.18 -10.44
C LEU A 181 -1.26 -3.08 -10.67
N GLY A 182 -1.56 -3.98 -9.74
CA GLY A 182 -2.76 -4.81 -9.76
C GLY A 182 -2.55 -6.21 -9.19
N PRO A 183 -3.58 -7.07 -9.30
CA PRO A 183 -3.60 -8.35 -8.63
C PRO A 183 -2.66 -9.38 -9.28
N THR A 184 -2.10 -10.27 -8.47
CA THR A 184 -1.38 -11.48 -8.89
C THR A 184 -2.15 -12.74 -8.45
N THR A 185 -1.69 -13.91 -8.88
CA THR A 185 -2.23 -15.21 -8.44
C THR A 185 -1.32 -15.93 -7.44
N GLY A 186 -0.20 -15.30 -7.07
CA GLY A 186 0.80 -15.85 -6.17
C GLY A 186 0.37 -15.79 -4.70
N SER A 187 1.18 -16.41 -3.83
CA SER A 187 1.02 -16.23 -2.38
C SER A 187 1.57 -14.87 -1.97
N GLU A 188 0.75 -14.07 -1.28
CA GLU A 188 1.13 -12.73 -0.81
C GLU A 188 1.67 -12.73 0.63
N VAL A 189 1.83 -13.91 1.25
CA VAL A 189 2.42 -14.02 2.61
C VAL A 189 3.93 -14.28 2.60
N MET A 190 4.46 -14.76 1.49
CA MET A 190 5.88 -15.09 1.30
C MET A 190 6.40 -14.46 0.02
N GLN A 191 7.71 -14.48 -0.20
CA GLN A 191 8.31 -13.92 -1.39
C GLN A 191 7.63 -14.44 -2.68
N GLU A 192 7.13 -13.49 -3.48
CA GLU A 192 6.53 -13.77 -4.77
C GLU A 192 7.61 -13.97 -5.84
N THR A 193 7.33 -14.86 -6.80
CA THR A 193 8.11 -14.87 -8.04
C THR A 193 7.72 -13.64 -8.86
N PRO A 194 8.67 -12.89 -9.43
CA PRO A 194 8.33 -11.73 -10.24
C PRO A 194 7.39 -12.08 -11.40
N VAL A 195 6.31 -11.32 -11.57
CA VAL A 195 5.32 -11.50 -12.64
C VAL A 195 5.13 -10.19 -13.40
N ASP A 196 5.30 -10.22 -14.72
CA ASP A 196 5.03 -9.07 -15.58
C ASP A 196 3.52 -8.95 -15.89
N LEU A 197 2.89 -7.88 -15.40
CA LEU A 197 1.45 -7.65 -15.47
C LEU A 197 1.07 -6.96 -16.79
N THR A 198 1.33 -7.66 -17.91
CA THR A 198 1.19 -7.11 -19.27
C THR A 198 -0.22 -6.66 -19.66
N SER A 199 -1.25 -7.08 -18.92
CA SER A 199 -2.64 -6.64 -19.10
C SER A 199 -2.92 -5.24 -18.54
N ILE A 200 -2.08 -4.72 -17.65
CA ILE A 200 -2.27 -3.39 -17.04
C ILE A 200 -1.81 -2.32 -18.03
N PRO A 201 -2.68 -1.37 -18.43
CA PRO A 201 -2.37 -0.37 -19.45
C PRO A 201 -1.55 0.78 -18.86
N ILE A 202 -0.28 0.50 -18.57
CA ILE A 202 0.66 1.51 -18.08
C ILE A 202 1.29 2.29 -19.24
N SER A 203 1.48 3.59 -19.03
CA SER A 203 2.35 4.42 -19.86
C SER A 203 3.27 5.23 -18.97
N VAL A 204 4.53 5.38 -19.38
CA VAL A 204 5.51 6.19 -18.67
C VAL A 204 6.04 7.27 -19.61
N GLU A 205 6.12 8.50 -19.12
CA GLU A 205 6.69 9.64 -19.82
C GLU A 205 7.90 10.17 -19.05
N ILE A 206 8.99 10.48 -19.76
CA ILE A 206 10.20 11.11 -19.22
C ILE A 206 10.45 12.39 -20.01
N ALA A 207 10.48 13.55 -19.33
CA ALA A 207 10.48 14.87 -19.97
C ALA A 207 9.34 15.04 -21.01
N GLY A 208 8.15 14.50 -20.71
CA GLY A 208 6.99 14.52 -21.63
C GLY A 208 7.14 13.62 -22.86
N ALA A 209 8.15 12.74 -22.88
CA ALA A 209 8.43 11.82 -23.97
C ALA A 209 8.05 10.39 -23.57
N PRO A 210 7.35 9.63 -24.43
CA PRO A 210 6.98 8.25 -24.09
C PRO A 210 8.24 7.39 -23.91
N ALA A 211 8.35 6.76 -22.75
CA ALA A 211 9.38 5.79 -22.41
C ALA A 211 8.91 4.37 -22.76
N THR A 212 9.82 3.54 -23.23
CA THR A 212 9.50 2.12 -23.51
C THR A 212 9.43 1.36 -22.20
N VAL A 213 8.28 0.77 -21.89
CA VAL A 213 8.11 -0.08 -20.70
C VAL A 213 8.68 -1.46 -20.97
N LEU A 214 9.68 -1.86 -20.17
CA LEU A 214 10.40 -3.12 -20.26
C LEU A 214 9.84 -4.17 -19.28
N PHE A 215 9.29 -3.72 -18.15
CA PHE A 215 8.69 -4.56 -17.12
C PHE A 215 7.70 -3.75 -16.29
N ARG A 216 6.61 -4.36 -15.82
CA ARG A 216 5.59 -3.76 -14.95
C ARG A 216 5.00 -4.85 -14.06
N GLY A 217 5.63 -5.11 -12.93
CA GLY A 217 5.29 -6.32 -12.20
C GLY A 217 5.51 -6.27 -10.71
N ARG A 218 4.83 -7.19 -10.04
CA ARG A 218 5.04 -7.53 -8.64
C ARG A 218 6.40 -8.20 -8.50
N ILE A 219 7.22 -7.75 -7.55
CA ILE A 219 8.57 -8.32 -7.29
C ILE A 219 8.75 -8.82 -5.85
N PHE A 220 7.86 -8.40 -4.95
CA PHE A 220 7.80 -8.77 -3.54
C PHE A 220 6.36 -8.54 -3.07
N PRO A 221 5.82 -9.19 -2.04
CA PRO A 221 4.42 -9.02 -1.64
C PRO A 221 3.97 -7.55 -1.58
N GLY A 222 3.04 -7.19 -2.46
CA GLY A 222 2.58 -5.81 -2.69
C GLY A 222 3.59 -4.79 -3.24
N LEU A 223 4.89 -5.07 -3.30
CA LEU A 223 5.87 -4.19 -3.93
C LEU A 223 5.95 -4.45 -5.44
N ASP A 224 5.73 -3.39 -6.18
CA ASP A 224 5.72 -3.40 -7.63
C ASP A 224 6.94 -2.63 -8.16
N GLN A 225 7.46 -3.08 -9.30
CA GLN A 225 8.57 -2.48 -10.03
C GLN A 225 8.17 -2.20 -11.47
N ILE A 226 8.59 -1.04 -11.97
CA ILE A 226 8.48 -0.68 -13.38
C ILE A 226 9.89 -0.42 -13.92
N ASN A 227 10.24 -1.09 -15.02
CA ASN A 227 11.47 -0.82 -15.75
C ASN A 227 11.14 -0.11 -17.04
N VAL A 228 11.85 0.98 -17.35
CA VAL A 228 11.67 1.71 -18.60
C VAL A 228 12.99 2.07 -19.24
N LEU A 229 12.97 2.25 -20.56
CA LEU A 229 14.08 2.85 -21.32
C LEU A 229 13.91 4.37 -21.35
N ILE A 230 14.95 5.12 -20.99
CA ILE A 230 14.95 6.58 -21.18
C ILE A 230 14.87 6.87 -22.70
N PRO A 231 13.90 7.68 -23.16
CA PRO A 231 13.75 7.98 -24.57
C PRO A 231 14.96 8.75 -25.11
N ASN A 232 15.25 8.60 -26.41
CA ASN A 232 16.40 9.27 -27.05
C ASN A 232 16.23 10.79 -27.18
N ALA A 233 14.99 11.29 -27.25
CA ALA A 233 14.68 12.71 -27.33
C ALA A 233 13.23 12.99 -26.92
N PRO A 234 12.93 14.18 -26.35
CA PRO A 234 11.55 14.61 -26.17
C PRO A 234 10.82 14.93 -27.48
N PRO A 235 9.48 14.82 -27.53
CA PRO A 235 8.68 15.28 -28.65
C PRO A 235 8.92 16.77 -28.92
N ALA A 236 8.81 17.18 -30.19
CA ALA A 236 9.04 18.57 -30.60
C ALA A 236 8.16 19.56 -29.82
N ALA A 237 6.89 19.23 -29.60
CA ALA A 237 5.95 20.05 -28.83
C ALA A 237 6.40 20.25 -27.37
N ALA A 238 6.92 19.19 -26.72
CA ALA A 238 7.44 19.28 -25.35
C ALA A 238 8.73 20.12 -25.29
N LYS A 239 9.61 20.01 -26.31
CA LYS A 239 10.82 20.86 -26.42
C LYS A 239 10.48 22.34 -26.51
N GLN A 240 9.42 22.72 -27.25
CA GLN A 240 8.96 24.12 -27.33
C GLN A 240 8.45 24.66 -25.97
N GLN A 241 8.13 23.77 -25.03
CA GLN A 241 7.72 24.09 -23.66
C GLN A 241 8.88 23.96 -22.65
N GLY A 242 10.13 23.80 -23.14
CA GLY A 242 11.32 23.71 -22.30
C GLY A 242 11.67 22.30 -21.82
N ALA A 243 11.00 21.25 -22.31
CA ALA A 243 11.33 19.88 -21.92
C ALA A 243 12.73 19.47 -22.41
N SER A 244 13.53 18.95 -21.49
CA SER A 244 14.89 18.48 -21.73
C SER A 244 15.11 17.16 -21.00
N LEU A 245 15.82 16.22 -21.65
CA LEU A 245 16.32 15.01 -20.99
C LEU A 245 17.60 15.28 -20.19
N PHE A 246 18.13 16.49 -20.28
CA PHE A 246 19.30 16.95 -19.57
C PHE A 246 18.88 17.99 -18.54
N GLY A 247 19.33 17.82 -17.30
CA GLY A 247 19.06 18.75 -16.21
C GLY A 247 19.32 18.11 -14.85
N CYS A 248 19.35 18.92 -13.81
CA CYS A 248 19.51 18.43 -12.42
C CYS A 248 18.28 17.64 -11.94
N ALA A 249 17.13 17.84 -12.57
CA ALA A 249 15.91 17.07 -12.35
C ALA A 249 15.16 16.92 -13.68
N VAL A 250 14.68 15.71 -13.97
CA VAL A 250 13.91 15.41 -15.17
C VAL A 250 12.56 14.85 -14.72
N ALA A 251 11.47 15.44 -15.20
CA ALA A 251 10.13 15.00 -14.85
C ALA A 251 9.88 13.57 -15.37
N ILE A 252 9.32 12.73 -14.51
CA ILE A 252 8.81 11.42 -14.88
C ILE A 252 7.34 11.35 -14.50
N THR A 253 6.50 10.84 -15.39
CA THR A 253 5.08 10.63 -15.11
C THR A 253 4.72 9.19 -15.40
N VAL A 254 4.12 8.51 -14.42
CA VAL A 254 3.57 7.17 -14.58
C VAL A 254 2.05 7.28 -14.66
N LYS A 255 1.43 6.72 -15.69
CA LYS A 255 -0.03 6.72 -15.85
C LYS A 255 -0.56 5.30 -15.98
N ILE A 256 -1.74 5.06 -15.42
CA ILE A 256 -2.55 3.87 -15.67
C ILE A 256 -3.87 4.32 -16.27
N GLY A 257 -4.13 3.92 -17.50
CA GLY A 257 -5.26 4.47 -18.25
C GLY A 257 -5.17 5.99 -18.36
N ALA A 258 -6.20 6.69 -17.89
CA ALA A 258 -6.28 8.16 -17.97
C ALA A 258 -5.65 8.89 -16.77
N TYR A 259 -5.22 8.18 -15.73
CA TYR A 259 -4.81 8.78 -14.47
C TYR A 259 -3.30 8.72 -14.30
N ALA A 260 -2.69 9.87 -14.02
CA ALA A 260 -1.33 9.93 -13.54
C ALA A 260 -1.25 9.45 -12.10
N SER A 261 -0.10 8.90 -11.72
CA SER A 261 0.28 8.60 -10.35
C SER A 261 0.61 9.91 -9.59
N ASN A 262 1.38 9.81 -8.52
CA ASN A 262 1.76 10.92 -7.64
C ASN A 262 3.03 11.68 -8.07
N VAL A 263 3.66 11.28 -9.19
CA VAL A 263 4.85 11.92 -9.78
C VAL A 263 4.66 12.13 -11.28
#